data_AF-A0A5B6YGJ3-F1
#
_entry.id   AF-A0A5B6YGJ3-F1
#
_cell.length_a   1.000
_cell.length_b   1.000
_cell.length_c   1.000
_cell.angle_alpha   90.00
_cell.angle_beta   90.00
_cell.angle_gamma   90.00
#
_symmetry.space_group_name_H-M   'P 1'
#
loop_
_entity.id
_entity.type
_entity.pdbx_description
1 polymer ?
#
loop_
_entity_poly.entity_id
_entity_poly.type
_entity_poly.pdbx_seq_one_letter_code
_entity_poly.pdbx_strand_id
1 'polypeptide(L)'
;MFARLAAQRLLEIRQAFRQIPQTSRSFSTALNYHIDSPDNNPDLPWKFTDANTEKVKEILSHYPSNYKQSAVIPLLDLAQQQHGGWLPVSAMNAVAKIIEVAPIRVYEVATFYSMFNRTKVGKYHLLVCGTTPCMIRGSREIEDALLKHLGVRRNGQSCTYSPIFLLIWHFTKPHGRLWKWNLNCMWK
;
A
#
# COMPACT_ATOMS: atom_id res chain seq x y z
N MET A 1 52.96 -27.46 -9.41
CA MET A 1 51.52 -27.68 -9.70
C MET A 1 50.62 -27.49 -8.48
N PHE A 2 50.98 -28.02 -7.30
CA PHE A 2 50.16 -27.89 -6.07
C PHE A 2 49.87 -26.45 -5.60
N ALA A 3 50.82 -25.52 -5.73
CA ALA A 3 50.61 -24.12 -5.34
C ALA A 3 49.54 -23.39 -6.18
N ARG A 4 49.38 -23.74 -7.47
CA ARG A 4 48.34 -23.15 -8.34
C ARG A 4 46.94 -23.66 -7.99
N LEU A 5 46.83 -24.94 -7.63
CA LEU A 5 45.57 -25.56 -7.18
C LEU A 5 45.11 -24.99 -5.84
N ALA A 6 46.03 -24.73 -4.91
CA ALA A 6 45.71 -24.11 -3.63
C ALA A 6 45.23 -22.66 -3.79
N ALA A 7 45.85 -21.89 -4.70
CA ALA A 7 45.44 -20.52 -5.01
C ALA A 7 44.06 -20.46 -5.70
N GLN A 8 43.77 -21.40 -6.61
CA GLN A 8 42.46 -21.51 -7.27
C GLN A 8 41.35 -21.87 -6.27
N ARG A 9 41.58 -22.83 -5.37
CA ARG A 9 40.61 -23.15 -4.30
C ARG A 9 40.39 -21.99 -3.34
N LEU A 10 41.44 -21.24 -2.99
CA LEU A 10 41.30 -20.05 -2.15
C LEU A 10 40.48 -18.95 -2.84
N LEU A 11 40.63 -18.78 -4.16
CA LEU A 11 39.83 -17.83 -4.95
C LEU A 11 38.36 -18.27 -5.06
N GLU A 12 38.09 -19.56 -5.26
CA GLU A 12 36.71 -20.10 -5.29
C GLU A 12 36.00 -19.95 -3.94
N ILE A 13 36.68 -20.26 -2.83
CA ILE A 13 36.15 -20.05 -1.47
C ILE A 13 35.85 -18.55 -1.25
N ARG A 14 36.74 -17.66 -1.70
CA ARG A 14 36.55 -16.21 -1.56
C ARG A 14 35.40 -15.67 -2.42
N GLN A 15 35.15 -16.28 -3.59
CA GLN A 15 33.99 -15.95 -4.45
C GLN A 15 32.68 -16.46 -3.83
N ALA A 16 32.67 -17.65 -3.22
CA ALA A 16 31.50 -18.19 -2.52
C ALA A 16 31.09 -17.31 -1.32
N PHE A 17 32.05 -16.79 -0.55
CA PHE A 17 31.77 -15.88 0.57
C PHE A 17 31.33 -14.46 0.15
N ARG A 18 31.60 -14.02 -1.09
CA ARG A 18 31.09 -12.74 -1.62
C ARG A 18 29.62 -12.80 -2.03
N GLN A 19 29.05 -13.99 -2.17
CA GLN A 19 27.64 -14.20 -2.54
C GLN A 19 26.75 -14.46 -1.33
N ILE A 20 26.99 -13.81 -0.19
CA ILE A 20 25.90 -13.62 0.76
C ILE A 20 25.01 -12.56 0.11
N PRO A 21 23.83 -12.89 -0.45
CA PRO A 21 22.89 -11.84 -0.81
C PRO A 21 22.68 -11.06 0.49
N GLN A 22 23.08 -9.79 0.46
CA GLN A 22 22.67 -8.84 1.48
C GLN A 22 21.16 -9.03 1.55
N THR A 23 20.68 -9.66 2.63
CA THR A 23 19.28 -9.56 2.98
C THR A 23 19.13 -8.08 3.26
N SER A 24 18.77 -7.31 2.23
CA SER A 24 18.29 -5.97 2.42
C SER A 24 17.17 -6.16 3.41
N ARG A 25 17.42 -5.80 4.67
CA ARG A 25 16.35 -5.68 5.66
C ARG A 25 15.38 -4.76 4.95
N SER A 26 14.28 -5.34 4.47
CA SER A 26 13.22 -4.58 3.85
C SER A 26 12.78 -3.65 4.95
N PHE A 27 13.15 -2.36 4.87
CA PHE A 27 12.57 -1.36 5.75
C PHE A 27 11.06 -1.43 5.48
N SER A 28 10.33 -2.05 6.40
CA SER A 28 8.88 -2.11 6.36
C SER A 28 8.24 -0.77 6.74
N THR A 29 9.04 0.26 7.00
CA THR A 29 8.60 1.41 7.77
C THR A 29 8.18 2.56 6.86
N ALA A 30 6.89 2.65 6.60
CA ALA A 30 6.26 3.96 6.43
C ALA A 30 6.64 4.81 7.66
N LEU A 31 7.29 5.97 7.46
CA LEU A 31 7.75 6.85 8.54
C LEU A 31 6.64 7.11 9.56
N ASN A 32 6.90 7.01 10.86
CA ASN A 32 5.89 7.23 11.91
C ASN A 32 5.69 8.71 12.26
N TYR A 33 6.48 9.60 11.66
CA TYR A 33 6.37 11.04 11.79
C TYR A 33 6.13 11.68 10.42
N HIS A 34 5.63 12.91 10.43
CA HIS A 34 5.40 13.68 9.22
C HIS A 34 6.65 14.48 8.83
N ILE A 35 6.91 14.54 7.53
CA ILE A 35 7.88 15.48 6.93
C ILE A 35 7.06 16.32 5.96
N ASP A 36 7.13 17.64 6.13
CA ASP A 36 6.38 18.56 5.29
C ASP A 36 6.88 18.48 3.85
N SER A 37 5.92 18.44 2.93
CA SER A 37 6.18 18.46 1.50
C SER A 37 5.21 19.45 0.85
N PRO A 38 5.49 19.97 -0.36
CA PRO A 38 4.62 20.93 -1.02
C PRO A 38 3.17 20.43 -1.18
N ASP A 39 3.00 19.11 -1.30
CA ASP A 39 1.70 18.46 -1.48
C ASP A 39 1.04 18.02 -0.18
N ASN A 40 1.80 17.90 0.91
CA ASN A 40 1.34 17.41 2.21
C ASN A 40 1.95 18.28 3.31
N ASN A 41 1.17 19.28 3.73
CA ASN A 41 1.49 20.22 4.80
C ASN A 41 0.19 20.49 5.59
N PRO A 42 0.24 20.63 6.93
CA PRO A 42 -0.89 21.06 7.75
C PRO A 42 -1.57 22.37 7.32
N ASP A 43 -0.86 23.28 6.67
CA ASP A 43 -1.38 24.60 6.26
C ASP A 43 -2.38 24.52 5.09
N LEU A 44 -2.34 23.43 4.31
CA LEU A 44 -3.22 23.28 3.15
C LEU A 44 -4.68 23.11 3.58
N PRO A 45 -5.62 23.94 3.07
CA PRO A 45 -7.02 23.79 3.42
C PRO A 45 -7.59 22.51 2.79
N TRP A 46 -8.14 21.63 3.63
CA TRP A 46 -8.81 20.41 3.18
C TRP A 46 -10.23 20.34 3.77
N LYS A 47 -11.20 19.99 2.92
CA LYS A 47 -12.61 19.83 3.29
C LYS A 47 -13.23 18.64 2.57
N PHE A 48 -14.25 18.03 3.16
CA PHE A 48 -15.06 17.03 2.48
C PHE A 48 -15.86 17.66 1.34
N THR A 49 -16.11 16.90 0.28
CA THR A 49 -17.06 17.29 -0.78
C THR A 49 -18.49 17.26 -0.24
N ASP A 50 -19.41 17.97 -0.90
CA ASP A 50 -20.81 18.05 -0.43
C ASP A 50 -21.46 16.66 -0.32
N ALA A 51 -21.25 15.80 -1.33
CA ALA A 51 -21.71 14.41 -1.32
C ALA A 51 -21.13 13.58 -0.17
N ASN A 52 -19.87 13.82 0.21
CA ASN A 52 -19.25 13.12 1.34
C ASN A 52 -19.68 13.71 2.67
N THR A 53 -20.06 14.98 2.71
CA THR A 53 -20.55 15.64 3.94
C THR A 53 -21.85 15.00 4.44
N GLU A 54 -22.72 14.53 3.53
CA GLU A 54 -23.91 13.76 3.89
C GLU A 54 -23.53 12.42 4.55
N LYS A 55 -22.57 11.70 3.97
CA LYS A 55 -22.04 10.44 4.54
C LYS A 55 -21.37 10.65 5.89
N VAL A 56 -20.69 11.78 6.09
CA VAL A 56 -20.11 12.13 7.39
C VAL A 56 -21.21 12.23 8.46
N LYS A 57 -22.33 12.88 8.15
CA LYS A 57 -23.48 12.98 9.08
C LYS A 57 -24.09 11.61 9.37
N GLU A 58 -24.24 10.78 8.35
CA GLU A 58 -24.71 9.40 8.49
C GLU A 58 -23.79 8.58 9.41
N ILE A 59 -22.48 8.60 9.16
CA ILE A 59 -21.48 7.89 9.98
C ILE A 59 -21.55 8.35 11.44
N LEU A 60 -21.65 9.66 11.68
CA LEU A 60 -21.75 10.22 13.03
C LEU A 60 -23.04 9.79 13.75
N SER A 61 -24.14 9.55 13.01
CA SER A 61 -25.43 9.14 13.57
C SER A 61 -25.41 7.73 14.17
N HIS A 62 -24.48 6.86 13.74
CA HIS A 62 -24.32 5.52 14.30
C HIS A 62 -23.74 5.51 15.72
N TYR A 63 -23.14 6.62 16.15
CA TYR A 63 -22.46 6.72 17.44
C TYR A 63 -23.19 7.74 18.34
N PRO A 64 -23.19 7.53 19.67
CA PRO A 64 -23.80 8.48 20.59
C PRO A 64 -23.03 9.80 20.59
N SER A 65 -23.72 10.90 20.89
CA SER A 65 -23.17 12.27 20.86
C SER A 65 -21.91 12.47 21.72
N ASN A 66 -21.76 11.69 22.79
CA ASN A 66 -20.66 11.83 23.74
C ASN A 66 -19.41 11.05 23.29
N TYR A 67 -19.56 10.07 22.37
CA TYR A 67 -18.46 9.23 21.87
C TYR A 67 -18.32 9.32 20.35
N LYS A 68 -18.37 10.55 19.80
CA LYS A 68 -18.10 10.82 18.39
C LYS A 68 -16.72 10.33 17.94
N GLN A 69 -15.77 10.19 18.87
CA GLN A 69 -14.42 9.66 18.61
C GLN A 69 -14.42 8.28 17.95
N SER A 70 -15.43 7.46 18.22
CA SER A 70 -15.58 6.13 17.61
C SER A 70 -15.72 6.18 16.09
N ALA A 71 -16.15 7.31 15.52
CA ALA A 71 -16.28 7.52 14.08
C ALA A 71 -14.95 7.81 13.37
N VAL A 72 -13.80 7.86 14.07
CA VAL A 72 -12.51 8.23 13.48
C VAL A 72 -12.08 7.32 12.33
N ILE A 73 -12.27 6.01 12.47
CA ILE A 73 -11.88 5.02 11.44
C ILE A 73 -12.67 5.22 10.14
N PRO A 74 -14.02 5.19 10.14
CA PRO A 74 -14.79 5.37 8.91
C PRO A 74 -14.63 6.77 8.30
N LEU A 75 -14.42 7.81 9.12
CA LEU A 75 -14.19 9.17 8.62
C LEU A 75 -12.82 9.31 7.95
N LEU A 76 -11.78 8.67 8.48
CA LEU A 76 -10.46 8.63 7.85
C LEU A 76 -10.50 7.82 6.54
N ASP A 77 -11.22 6.70 6.50
CA ASP A 77 -11.38 5.91 5.28
C ASP A 77 -12.09 6.73 4.19
N LEU A 78 -13.16 7.44 4.54
CA LEU A 78 -13.85 8.34 3.62
C LEU A 78 -12.93 9.47 3.10
N ALA A 79 -12.09 10.03 3.97
CA ALA A 79 -11.10 11.04 3.59
C ALA A 79 -10.04 10.48 2.63
N GLN A 80 -9.58 9.24 2.86
CA GLN A 80 -8.63 8.55 2.00
C GLN A 80 -9.22 8.29 0.60
N GLN A 81 -10.47 7.85 0.54
CA GLN A 81 -11.18 7.63 -0.73
C GLN A 81 -11.36 8.93 -1.52
N GLN A 82 -11.73 10.02 -0.85
CA GLN A 82 -11.87 11.34 -1.48
C GLN A 82 -10.54 11.85 -2.05
N HIS A 83 -9.44 11.62 -1.34
CA HIS A 83 -8.13 12.15 -1.71
C HIS A 83 -7.31 11.23 -2.64
N GLY A 84 -7.94 10.20 -3.21
CA GLY A 84 -7.31 9.34 -4.22
C GLY A 84 -6.41 8.25 -3.64
N GLY A 85 -6.72 7.74 -2.44
CA GLY A 85 -6.11 6.53 -1.89
C GLY A 85 -5.02 6.76 -0.83
N TRP A 86 -4.74 8.02 -0.47
CA TRP A 86 -3.80 8.38 0.62
C TRP A 86 -4.33 9.52 1.49
N LEU A 87 -3.76 9.68 2.67
CA LEU A 87 -4.21 10.61 3.71
C LEU A 87 -3.17 11.71 3.96
N PRO A 88 -3.45 12.97 3.57
CA PRO A 88 -2.64 14.11 3.93
C PRO A 88 -2.91 14.53 5.38
N VAL A 89 -1.95 15.22 5.98
CA VAL A 89 -2.05 15.73 7.36
C VAL A 89 -3.21 16.73 7.50
N SER A 90 -3.44 17.54 6.46
CA SER A 90 -4.58 18.46 6.40
C SER A 90 -5.94 17.73 6.49
N ALA A 91 -6.09 16.56 5.87
CA ALA A 91 -7.31 15.76 5.97
C ALA A 91 -7.52 15.20 7.38
N MET A 92 -6.45 14.69 8.00
CA MET A 92 -6.50 14.22 9.40
C MET A 92 -6.88 15.35 10.36
N ASN A 93 -6.34 16.55 10.16
CA ASN A 93 -6.71 17.75 10.93
C ASN A 93 -8.16 18.15 10.73
N ALA A 94 -8.70 18.04 9.51
CA ALA A 94 -10.10 18.31 9.25
C ALA A 94 -11.03 17.31 9.96
N VAL A 95 -10.67 16.01 9.94
CA VAL A 95 -11.41 14.96 10.66
C VAL A 95 -11.35 15.20 12.18
N ALA A 96 -10.19 15.59 12.72
CA ALA A 96 -10.05 15.93 14.14
C ALA A 96 -10.99 17.06 14.56
N LYS A 97 -11.14 18.10 13.71
CA LYS A 97 -12.07 19.21 13.95
C LYS A 97 -13.54 18.77 13.96
N ILE A 98 -13.94 17.84 13.08
CA ILE A 98 -15.31 17.31 13.01
C ILE A 98 -15.68 16.48 14.24
N ILE A 99 -14.71 15.69 14.72
CA ILE A 99 -14.90 14.77 15.84
C ILE A 99 -14.69 15.47 17.20
N GLU A 100 -14.17 16.70 17.20
CA GLU A 100 -13.89 17.52 18.39
C GLU A 100 -12.83 16.88 19.31
N VAL A 101 -11.81 16.25 18.71
CA VAL A 101 -10.67 15.63 19.43
C VAL A 101 -9.35 16.26 19.05
N ALA A 102 -8.35 16.14 19.92
CA ALA A 102 -7.00 16.60 19.61
C ALA A 102 -6.45 15.87 18.37
N PRO A 103 -5.79 16.57 17.42
CA PRO A 103 -5.27 15.96 16.18
C PRO A 103 -4.34 14.77 16.40
N ILE A 104 -3.60 14.77 17.51
CA ILE A 104 -2.69 13.69 17.87
C ILE A 104 -3.40 12.33 17.98
N ARG A 105 -4.66 12.30 18.44
CA ARG A 105 -5.45 11.06 18.54
C ARG A 105 -5.80 10.48 17.18
N VAL A 106 -6.02 11.36 16.20
CA VAL A 106 -6.28 10.96 14.81
C VAL A 106 -4.98 10.46 14.17
N TYR A 107 -3.84 11.11 14.45
CA TYR A 107 -2.53 10.66 13.95
C TYR A 107 -2.12 9.30 14.52
N GLU A 108 -2.37 9.04 15.80
CA GLU A 108 -2.14 7.72 16.42
C GLU A 108 -2.92 6.64 15.67
N VAL A 109 -4.22 6.85 15.44
CA VAL A 109 -5.07 5.91 14.69
C VAL A 109 -4.57 5.72 13.26
N ALA A 110 -4.25 6.81 12.56
CA ALA A 110 -3.80 6.77 11.17
C ALA A 110 -2.44 6.11 10.98
N THR A 111 -1.57 6.16 11.99
CA THR A 111 -0.26 5.46 11.96
C THR A 111 -0.37 4.01 12.43
N PHE A 112 -1.33 3.70 13.30
CA PHE A 112 -1.53 2.37 13.86
C PHE A 112 -2.13 1.37 12.85
N TYR A 113 -3.14 1.78 12.08
CA TYR A 113 -3.77 0.90 11.09
C TYR A 113 -3.03 0.92 9.76
N SER A 114 -2.61 -0.27 9.29
CA SER A 114 -1.86 -0.44 8.05
C SER A 114 -2.63 -0.10 6.76
N MET A 115 -3.96 0.03 6.84
CA MET A 115 -4.82 0.38 5.69
C MET A 115 -4.69 1.85 5.29
N PHE A 116 -4.35 2.72 6.25
CA PHE A 116 -4.23 4.15 6.05
C PHE A 116 -2.88 4.50 5.40
N ASN A 117 -2.92 4.74 4.09
CA ASN A 117 -1.72 5.14 3.35
C ASN A 117 -1.42 6.62 3.63
N ARG A 118 -0.27 6.92 4.22
CA ARG A 118 0.16 8.31 4.51
C ARG A 118 1.07 8.90 3.45
N THR A 119 1.53 8.06 2.53
CA THR A 119 2.28 8.44 1.34
C THR A 119 1.41 8.24 0.11
N LYS A 120 1.69 9.02 -0.95
CA LYS A 120 1.00 8.90 -2.22
C LYS A 120 1.16 7.49 -2.79
N VAL A 121 0.03 6.81 -2.96
CA VAL A 121 -0.07 5.55 -3.70
C VAL A 121 -0.60 5.82 -5.11
N GLY A 122 -0.32 4.91 -6.04
CA GLY A 122 -0.90 4.99 -7.39
C GLY A 122 -2.42 4.79 -7.36
N LYS A 123 -3.07 4.87 -8.52
CA LYS A 123 -4.53 4.69 -8.66
C LYS A 123 -5.03 3.36 -8.09
N TYR A 124 -4.21 2.32 -8.18
CA TYR A 124 -4.50 1.00 -7.63
C TYR A 124 -3.38 0.59 -6.68
N HIS A 125 -3.74 0.23 -5.46
CA HIS A 125 -2.82 -0.34 -4.48
C HIS A 125 -3.01 -1.86 -4.42
N LEU A 126 -2.08 -2.59 -5.03
CA LEU A 126 -2.14 -4.05 -5.12
C LEU A 126 -1.57 -4.68 -3.84
N LEU A 127 -2.46 -5.20 -3.00
CA LEU A 127 -2.13 -5.87 -1.75
C LEU A 127 -2.06 -7.39 -1.96
N VAL A 128 -0.84 -7.93 -2.02
CA VAL A 128 -0.63 -9.38 -2.11
C VAL A 128 -0.46 -9.97 -0.72
N CYS A 129 -1.20 -11.05 -0.45
CA CYS A 129 -1.13 -11.77 0.82
C CYS A 129 0.24 -12.45 1.01
N GLY A 130 0.97 -12.03 2.06
CA GLY A 130 2.26 -12.60 2.46
C GLY A 130 2.20 -13.58 3.64
N THR A 131 1.02 -13.92 4.15
CA THR A 131 0.88 -14.82 5.31
C THR A 131 1.18 -16.27 4.96
N THR A 132 1.50 -17.11 5.95
CA THR A 132 1.91 -18.51 5.77
C THR A 132 0.96 -19.32 4.87
N PRO A 133 -0.38 -19.23 4.99
CA PRO A 133 -1.29 -19.97 4.11
C PRO A 133 -1.15 -19.59 2.63
N CYS A 134 -0.94 -18.31 2.33
CA CYS A 134 -0.70 -17.83 0.97
C CYS A 134 0.70 -18.23 0.48
N MET A 135 1.68 -18.16 1.38
CA MET A 135 3.08 -18.48 1.09
C MET A 135 3.25 -19.94 0.67
N ILE A 136 2.62 -20.90 1.37
CA ILE A 136 2.69 -22.33 1.00
C ILE A 136 1.98 -22.64 -0.32
N ARG A 137 1.08 -21.75 -0.77
CA ARG A 137 0.37 -21.83 -2.05
C ARG A 137 1.08 -21.06 -3.17
N GLY A 138 2.30 -20.58 -2.93
CA GLY A 138 3.10 -19.90 -3.94
C GLY A 138 2.84 -18.39 -4.07
N SER A 139 2.36 -17.70 -3.03
CA SER A 139 2.10 -16.24 -3.14
C SER A 139 3.34 -15.41 -3.47
N ARG A 140 4.54 -15.90 -3.12
CA ARG A 140 5.81 -15.27 -3.51
C ARG A 140 6.02 -15.28 -5.02
N GLU A 141 5.63 -16.34 -5.71
CA GLU A 141 5.75 -16.44 -7.17
C GLU A 141 4.81 -15.46 -7.87
N ILE A 142 3.60 -15.29 -7.33
CA ILE A 142 2.62 -14.31 -7.81
C ILE A 142 3.17 -12.89 -7.64
N GLU A 143 3.74 -12.60 -6.47
CA GLU A 143 4.31 -11.29 -6.20
C GLU A 143 5.52 -11.00 -7.09
N ASP A 144 6.42 -11.97 -7.28
CA ASP A 144 7.58 -11.82 -8.17
C ASP A 144 7.16 -11.63 -9.63
N ALA A 145 6.13 -12.34 -10.09
CA ALA A 145 5.57 -12.14 -11.43
C ALA A 145 4.97 -10.74 -11.58
N LEU A 146 4.26 -10.25 -10.56
CA LEU A 146 3.69 -8.90 -10.53
C LEU A 146 4.79 -7.83 -10.58
N LEU A 147 5.82 -7.96 -9.74
CA LEU A 147 6.94 -7.02 -9.69
C LEU A 147 7.74 -7.00 -11.01
N LYS A 148 7.94 -8.17 -11.65
CA LYS A 148 8.58 -8.26 -12.97
C LYS A 148 7.74 -7.60 -14.07
N HIS A 149 6.42 -7.79 -14.05
CA HIS A 149 5.53 -7.18 -15.04
C HIS A 149 5.42 -5.66 -14.87
N LEU A 150 5.34 -5.18 -13.63
CA LEU A 150 5.23 -3.76 -13.33
C LEU A 150 6.59 -3.02 -13.38
N GLY A 151 7.70 -3.74 -13.25
CA GLY A 151 9.04 -3.15 -13.23
C GLY A 151 9.35 -2.36 -11.95
N VAL A 152 8.60 -2.57 -10.87
CA VAL A 152 8.70 -1.81 -9.62
C VAL A 152 9.35 -2.66 -8.53
N ARG A 153 10.04 -2.02 -7.58
CA ARG A 153 10.52 -2.68 -6.36
C ARG A 153 9.45 -2.63 -5.27
N ARG A 154 9.43 -3.64 -4.39
CA ARG A 154 8.50 -3.77 -3.24
C ARG A 154 8.47 -2.54 -2.29
N ASN A 155 9.42 -1.62 -2.43
CA ASN A 155 9.80 -0.59 -1.46
C ASN A 155 9.12 0.78 -1.68
N GLY A 156 7.87 0.82 -2.16
CA GLY A 156 7.09 2.07 -2.16
C GLY A 156 7.58 3.16 -3.12
N GLN A 157 8.34 2.83 -4.16
CA GLN A 157 8.49 3.75 -5.30
C GLN A 157 7.14 3.82 -6.02
N SER A 158 6.36 4.85 -5.70
CA SER A 158 5.15 5.24 -6.43
C SER A 158 5.51 5.81 -7.80
N CYS A 159 6.17 5.01 -8.64
CA CYS A 159 6.51 5.37 -10.01
C CYS A 159 6.01 4.27 -10.95
N THR A 160 4.73 4.29 -11.23
CA THR A 160 4.25 4.06 -12.60
C THR A 160 3.16 5.08 -12.88
N TYR A 161 3.56 6.18 -13.51
CA TYR A 161 2.67 6.98 -14.35
C TYR A 161 2.26 6.07 -15.53
N SER A 162 1.26 5.23 -15.30
CA SER A 162 0.55 4.53 -16.37
C SER A 162 -0.92 4.53 -15.99
N PRO A 163 -1.75 5.35 -16.66
CA PRO A 163 -3.18 5.20 -16.51
C PRO A 163 -3.52 3.83 -17.10
N ILE A 164 -4.49 3.13 -16.51
CA ILE A 164 -5.10 1.91 -17.05
C ILE A 164 -4.35 0.61 -16.71
N PHE A 165 -4.76 -0.02 -15.61
CA PHE A 165 -4.99 -1.46 -15.65
C PHE A 165 -6.39 -1.71 -15.09
N LEU A 166 -7.31 -2.02 -16.00
CA LEU A 166 -8.68 -2.43 -15.74
C LEU A 166 -8.72 -3.92 -16.10
N LEU A 167 -8.50 -4.80 -15.12
CA LEU A 167 -8.89 -6.20 -15.26
C LEU A 167 -10.39 -6.27 -15.00
N ILE A 168 -11.20 -6.12 -16.07
CA ILE A 168 -12.64 -6.41 -16.02
C ILE A 168 -12.79 -7.90 -15.77
N TRP A 169 -13.20 -8.24 -14.55
CA TRP A 169 -13.56 -9.59 -14.16
C TRP A 169 -15.01 -9.86 -14.60
N HIS A 170 -15.20 -10.31 -15.84
CA HIS A 170 -16.51 -10.83 -16.26
C HIS A 170 -16.61 -12.31 -15.85
N PHE A 171 -17.24 -12.54 -14.69
CA PHE A 171 -17.53 -13.87 -14.20
C PHE A 171 -18.80 -14.41 -14.88
N THR A 172 -18.65 -15.10 -16.00
CA THR A 172 -19.67 -16.04 -16.47
C THR A 172 -19.12 -17.45 -16.31
N LYS A 173 -19.75 -18.25 -15.44
CA LYS A 173 -19.43 -19.67 -15.27
C LYS A 173 -19.73 -20.43 -16.57
N PRO A 174 -18.81 -21.30 -17.00
CA PRO A 174 -19.25 -22.61 -17.47
C PRO A 174 -18.48 -23.73 -16.77
N HIS A 175 -19.23 -24.80 -16.49
CA HIS A 175 -18.76 -26.03 -15.89
C HIS A 175 -17.53 -26.62 -16.60
N GLY A 176 -16.53 -27.01 -15.80
CA GLY A 176 -15.62 -28.12 -16.08
C GLY A 176 -14.85 -28.09 -17.40
N ARG A 177 -13.68 -27.46 -17.42
CA ARG A 177 -12.44 -27.96 -18.06
C ARG A 177 -11.27 -27.00 -17.81
N LEU A 178 -10.06 -27.59 -17.85
CA LEU A 178 -8.75 -27.01 -17.55
C LEU A 178 -8.59 -25.51 -17.83
N TRP A 179 -7.96 -24.80 -16.87
CA TRP A 179 -7.50 -23.42 -16.97
C TRP A 179 -6.56 -23.25 -18.17
N LYS A 180 -7.11 -22.75 -19.29
CA LYS A 180 -6.33 -22.33 -20.45
C LYS A 180 -6.07 -20.83 -20.32
N TRP A 181 -4.81 -20.48 -20.09
CA TRP A 181 -4.33 -19.10 -20.17
C TRP A 181 -4.29 -18.68 -21.64
N ASN A 182 -5.30 -17.96 -22.12
CA ASN A 182 -5.21 -17.28 -23.41
C ASN A 182 -4.86 -15.81 -23.16
N LEU A 183 -3.58 -15.49 -23.37
CA LEU A 183 -3.12 -14.12 -23.59
C LEU A 183 -3.67 -13.66 -24.94
N ASN A 184 -4.64 -12.76 -24.93
CA ASN A 184 -4.88 -11.88 -26.07
C ASN A 184 -4.93 -10.44 -25.57
N CYS A 185 -3.83 -9.72 -25.81
CA CYS A 185 -3.76 -8.28 -25.77
C CYS A 185 -4.57 -7.74 -26.96
N MET A 186 -5.87 -7.54 -26.79
CA MET A 186 -6.67 -6.88 -27.81
C MET A 186 -6.83 -5.40 -27.42
N TRP A 187 -6.01 -4.57 -28.07
CA TRP A 187 -6.10 -3.12 -28.06
C TRP A 187 -7.40 -2.71 -28.77
N LYS A 188 -8.30 -2.05 -28.03
CA LYS A 188 -9.28 -1.12 -28.60
C LYS A 188 -9.68 -0.09 -27.57
#